data_AF-A0A7N4PJ85-F1
#
_entry.id   AF-A0A7N4PJ85-F1
#
_cell.length_a   1.000
_cell.length_b   1.000
_cell.length_c   1.000
_cell.angle_alpha   90.00
_cell.angle_beta   90.00
_cell.angle_gamma   90.00
#
_symmetry.space_group_name_H-M   'P 1'
#
loop_
_entity.id
_entity.type
_entity.pdbx_description
1 polymer ?
#
loop_
_entity_poly.entity_id
_entity_poly.type
_entity_poly.pdbx_seq_one_letter_code
_entity_poly.pdbx_strand_id
1 'polypeptide(L)'
;MTHSQLTFEIRGTPLPGEIFAICGDCDALGNWNPQYGVALKPEEKPNEGILWRTTVALNKGVPVQYRYFKGYFVEPKTIGGPCQVIVHKWETHLQPRSITPLEGESTIDDGQFGIHTSRTISD
;
A
#
# COMPACT_ATOMS: atom_id res chain seq x y z
N MET A 1 13.95 17.27 -9.01
CA MET A 1 13.04 16.75 -7.96
C MET A 1 13.83 15.72 -7.16
N THR A 2 13.78 15.77 -5.83
CA THR A 2 14.45 14.79 -4.97
C THR A 2 13.44 13.72 -4.55
N HIS A 3 13.80 12.45 -4.75
CA HIS A 3 12.94 11.33 -4.39
C HIS A 3 13.27 10.78 -2.99
N SER A 4 12.26 10.25 -2.32
CA SER A 4 12.34 9.47 -1.08
C SER A 4 11.94 8.04 -1.39
N GLN A 5 12.71 7.05 -0.92
CA GLN A 5 12.31 5.65 -0.94
C GLN A 5 11.45 5.37 0.28
N LEU A 6 10.14 5.22 0.09
CA LEU A 6 9.21 4.98 1.18
C LEU A 6 8.76 3.52 1.16
N THR A 7 9.09 2.79 2.22
CA THR A 7 8.59 1.45 2.43
C THR A 7 7.28 1.50 3.21
N PHE A 8 6.21 1.01 2.61
CA PHE A 8 4.92 0.81 3.26
C PHE A 8 4.84 -0.60 3.81
N GLU A 9 4.42 -0.74 5.07
CA GLU A 9 4.27 -2.03 5.75
C GLU A 9 2.87 -2.14 6.37
N ILE A 10 2.22 -3.29 6.18
CA ILE A 10 0.93 -3.59 6.78
C ILE A 10 0.81 -5.08 7.09
N ARG A 11 0.00 -5.42 8.09
CA ARG A 11 -0.29 -6.80 8.51
C ARG A 11 -1.76 -7.11 8.26
N GLY A 12 -2.05 -8.39 8.06
CA GLY A 12 -3.41 -8.88 7.88
C GLY A 12 -3.42 -10.21 7.13
N THR A 13 -4.60 -10.84 7.13
CA THR A 13 -4.80 -12.15 6.49
C THR A 13 -5.66 -11.98 5.24
N PRO A 14 -5.07 -12.04 4.03
CA PRO A 14 -5.84 -12.13 2.80
C PRO A 14 -6.48 -13.50 2.63
N LEU A 15 -7.53 -13.61 1.81
CA LEU A 15 -8.06 -14.89 1.35
C LEU A 15 -7.06 -15.57 0.39
N PRO A 16 -7.17 -16.88 0.14
CA PRO A 16 -6.34 -17.54 -0.85
C PRO A 16 -6.36 -16.83 -2.21
N GLY A 17 -5.18 -16.49 -2.73
CA GLY A 17 -5.01 -15.78 -4.00
C GLY A 17 -5.21 -14.25 -3.93
N GLU A 18 -5.69 -13.70 -2.81
CA GLU A 18 -5.69 -12.25 -2.60
C GLU A 18 -4.30 -11.75 -2.24
N ILE A 19 -4.00 -10.52 -2.66
CA ILE A 19 -2.83 -9.78 -2.22
C ILE A 19 -3.24 -8.40 -1.70
N PHE A 20 -2.44 -7.86 -0.78
CA PHE A 20 -2.57 -6.45 -0.41
C PHE A 20 -1.93 -5.57 -1.48
N ALA A 21 -2.51 -4.40 -1.67
CA ALA A 21 -2.03 -3.38 -2.57
C ALA A 21 -2.34 -1.99 -2.01
N ILE A 22 -1.56 -1.00 -2.45
CA ILE A 22 -1.71 0.41 -2.11
C ILE A 22 -2.08 1.20 -3.36
N CYS A 23 -2.99 2.16 -3.22
CA CYS A 23 -3.40 3.08 -4.27
C CYS A 23 -3.56 4.48 -3.67
N GLY A 24 -3.19 5.52 -4.42
CA GLY A 24 -3.10 6.88 -3.89
C GLY A 24 -3.16 7.97 -4.94
N ASP A 25 -3.04 9.22 -4.51
CA ASP A 25 -3.30 10.43 -5.29
C ASP A 25 -2.18 10.87 -6.25
N CYS A 26 -1.10 10.10 -6.36
CA CYS A 26 0.02 10.41 -7.25
C CYS A 26 0.31 9.30 -8.26
N ASP A 27 1.08 9.62 -9.30
CA ASP A 27 1.44 8.70 -10.39
C ASP A 27 2.07 7.40 -9.90
N ALA A 28 2.97 7.49 -8.91
CA ALA A 28 3.65 6.34 -8.33
C ALA A 28 2.71 5.39 -7.56
N LEU A 29 1.51 5.86 -7.20
CA LEU A 29 0.47 5.10 -6.52
C LEU A 29 -0.80 4.94 -7.36
N GLY A 30 -0.73 5.25 -8.67
CA GLY A 30 -1.80 4.95 -9.62
C GLY A 30 -2.95 5.96 -9.70
N ASN A 31 -2.85 7.15 -9.10
CA ASN A 31 -3.86 8.21 -9.18
C ASN A 31 -5.29 7.75 -8.86
N TRP A 32 -5.47 7.04 -7.74
CA TRP A 32 -6.72 6.43 -7.30
C TRP A 32 -7.34 5.40 -8.26
N ASN A 33 -6.58 4.95 -9.26
CA ASN A 33 -6.98 3.85 -10.13
C ASN A 33 -6.33 2.54 -9.67
N PRO A 34 -7.09 1.58 -9.11
CA PRO A 34 -6.55 0.32 -8.59
C PRO A 34 -5.83 -0.52 -9.64
N GLN A 35 -6.16 -0.34 -10.91
CA GLN A 35 -5.48 -1.01 -12.03
C GLN A 35 -3.99 -0.64 -12.12
N TYR A 36 -3.60 0.49 -11.54
CA TYR A 36 -2.23 0.98 -11.44
C TYR A 36 -1.73 1.05 -9.98
N GLY A 37 -2.45 0.41 -9.06
CA GLY A 37 -2.01 0.28 -7.67
C GLY A 37 -0.77 -0.60 -7.53
N VAL A 38 -0.04 -0.40 -6.44
CA VAL A 38 1.22 -1.12 -6.18
C VAL A 38 0.94 -2.33 -5.31
N ALA A 39 1.23 -3.53 -5.82
CA ALA A 39 1.11 -4.77 -5.06
C ALA A 39 2.18 -4.85 -3.96
N LEU A 40 1.77 -5.28 -2.77
CA LEU A 40 2.67 -5.59 -1.66
C LEU A 40 3.15 -7.04 -1.75
N LYS A 41 4.36 -7.28 -1.28
CA LYS A 41 4.96 -8.62 -1.18
C LYS A 41 4.92 -9.10 0.26
N PRO A 42 4.57 -10.38 0.50
CA PRO A 42 4.67 -10.96 1.83
C PRO A 42 6.14 -11.16 2.21
N GLU A 43 6.46 -10.87 3.46
CA GLU A 43 7.72 -11.13 4.13
C GLU A 43 7.42 -11.88 5.42
N GLU A 44 7.89 -13.12 5.52
CA GLU A 44 7.75 -13.91 6.74
C GLU A 44 8.76 -13.42 7.78
N LYS A 45 8.25 -12.86 8.88
CA LYS A 45 9.08 -12.47 10.03
C LYS A 45 8.96 -13.51 11.14
N PRO A 46 10.08 -14.06 11.65
CA PRO A 46 10.04 -14.96 12.80
C PRO A 46 9.29 -14.31 13.97
N ASN A 47 8.32 -15.01 14.54
CA ASN A 47 7.50 -14.59 15.69
C ASN A 47 6.51 -13.43 15.47
N GLU A 48 6.48 -12.77 14.31
CA GLU A 48 5.59 -11.62 14.04
C GLU A 48 4.51 -11.90 12.98
N GLY A 49 4.53 -13.09 12.37
CA GLY A 49 3.63 -13.47 11.29
C GLY A 49 4.06 -12.92 9.94
N ILE A 50 3.10 -12.83 9.00
CA ILE A 50 3.35 -12.33 7.65
C ILE A 50 3.19 -10.82 7.64
N LEU A 51 4.27 -10.11 7.31
CA LEU A 51 4.26 -8.68 7.04
C LEU A 51 4.15 -8.47 5.54
N TRP A 52 3.32 -7.53 5.11
CA TRP A 52 3.21 -7.17 3.70
C TRP A 52 3.88 -5.84 3.48
N ARG A 53 4.75 -5.75 2.48
CA ARG A 53 5.48 -4.51 2.21
C ARG A 53 5.70 -4.21 0.74
N THR A 54 5.89 -2.93 0.44
CA THR A 54 6.38 -2.46 -0.85
C THR A 54 7.17 -1.17 -0.67
N THR A 55 8.12 -0.89 -1.56
CA THR A 55 8.91 0.34 -1.54
C THR A 55 8.59 1.14 -2.80
N VAL A 56 8.22 2.41 -2.60
CA VAL A 56 7.81 3.32 -3.68
C VAL A 56 8.66 4.58 -3.60
N ALA A 57 9.14 5.04 -4.76
CA ALA A 57 9.82 6.32 -4.88
C ALA A 57 8.80 7.46 -4.94
N LEU A 58 8.75 8.29 -3.91
CA LEU A 58 7.85 9.45 -3.83
C LEU A 58 8.64 10.76 -3.87
N ASN A 59 7.98 11.87 -4.20
CA ASN A 59 8.60 13.19 -4.17
C ASN A 59 8.76 13.68 -2.73
N LYS A 60 9.97 14.10 -2.35
CA LYS A 60 10.20 14.68 -1.02
C LYS A 60 9.43 15.97 -0.83
N GLY A 61 8.88 16.16 0.37
CA GLY A 61 8.16 17.36 0.79
C GLY A 61 6.77 17.52 0.18
N VAL A 62 6.31 16.58 -0.65
CA VAL A 62 4.97 16.60 -1.24
C VAL A 62 4.07 15.64 -0.45
N PRO A 63 2.97 16.14 0.16
CA PRO A 63 1.99 15.27 0.80
C PRO A 63 1.36 14.31 -0.21
N VAL A 64 1.17 13.06 0.20
CA VAL A 64 0.57 11.99 -0.61
C VAL A 64 -0.52 11.32 0.21
N GLN A 65 -1.70 11.17 -0.39
CA GLN A 65 -2.80 10.42 0.17
C GLN A 65 -2.91 9.03 -0.45
N TYR A 66 -3.20 8.03 0.37
CA TYR A 66 -3.27 6.64 -0.08
C TYR A 66 -4.24 5.80 0.76
N ARG A 67 -4.58 4.63 0.21
CA ARG A 67 -5.37 3.59 0.89
C ARG A 67 -4.86 2.21 0.53
N TYR A 68 -5.02 1.30 1.47
CA TYR A 68 -4.85 -0.12 1.20
C TYR A 68 -6.13 -0.76 0.68
N PHE A 69 -5.96 -1.74 -0.20
CA PHE A 69 -7.00 -2.69 -0.55
C PHE A 69 -6.42 -4.09 -0.62
N LYS A 70 -7.31 -5.08 -0.60
CA LYS A 70 -7.02 -6.45 -0.97
C LYS A 70 -7.84 -6.85 -2.18
N GLY A 71 -7.24 -7.65 -3.05
CA GLY A 71 -7.85 -8.05 -4.30
C GLY A 71 -7.00 -9.04 -5.07
N TYR A 72 -7.42 -9.30 -6.30
CA TYR A 72 -6.80 -10.28 -7.20
C TYR A 72 -6.11 -9.57 -8.36
N PHE A 73 -4.89 -10.01 -8.65
CA PHE A 73 -4.09 -9.54 -9.79
C PHE A 73 -4.04 -10.69 -10.79
N VAL A 74 -4.95 -10.62 -11.76
CA VAL A 74 -5.24 -11.71 -12.69
C VAL A 74 -4.37 -11.57 -13.93
N GLU A 75 -3.76 -12.67 -14.35
CA GLU A 75 -2.98 -12.70 -15.59
C GLU A 75 -3.79 -12.17 -16.79
N PRO A 76 -3.13 -11.46 -17.72
CA PRO A 76 -3.81 -10.91 -18.88
C PRO A 76 -4.41 -12.02 -19.75
N LYS A 77 -5.64 -11.80 -20.21
CA LYS A 77 -6.34 -12.73 -21.10
C LYS A 77 -5.75 -12.78 -22.52
N THR A 78 -4.93 -11.79 -22.85
CA THR A 78 -4.26 -11.64 -24.15
C THR A 78 -2.76 -11.58 -23.93
N ILE A 79 -1.98 -12.18 -24.83
CA ILE A 79 -0.52 -12.08 -24.81
C ILE A 79 -0.11 -10.60 -24.84
N GLY A 80 0.66 -10.16 -23.85
CA GLY A 80 1.10 -8.76 -23.71
C GLY A 80 0.06 -7.77 -23.19
N GLY A 81 -1.14 -8.23 -22.80
CA GLY A 81 -2.15 -7.37 -22.17
C GLY A 81 -1.75 -6.97 -20.74
N PRO A 82 -2.40 -5.95 -20.16
CA PRO A 82 -2.21 -5.61 -18.75
C PRO A 82 -2.81 -6.68 -17.84
N CYS A 83 -2.13 -6.98 -16.73
CA CYS A 83 -2.71 -7.70 -15.60
C CYS A 83 -4.03 -7.02 -15.19
N GLN A 84 -5.10 -7.76 -14.89
CA GLN A 84 -6.37 -7.16 -14.44
C GLN A 84 -6.43 -7.13 -12.92
N VAL A 85 -6.76 -5.97 -12.35
CA VAL A 85 -6.93 -5.84 -10.89
C VAL A 85 -8.41 -5.88 -10.52
N ILE A 86 -8.80 -6.85 -9.69
CA ILE A 86 -10.14 -6.96 -9.12
C ILE A 86 -10.05 -6.64 -7.63
N VAL A 87 -10.53 -5.46 -7.26
CA VAL A 87 -10.59 -5.06 -5.85
C VAL A 87 -11.71 -5.86 -5.15
N HIS A 88 -11.36 -6.57 -4.08
CA HIS A 88 -12.35 -7.24 -3.25
C HIS A 88 -12.75 -6.36 -2.06
N LYS A 89 -11.78 -5.76 -1.35
CA LYS A 89 -12.08 -4.94 -0.19
C LYS A 89 -11.05 -3.82 0.01
N TRP A 90 -11.53 -2.60 0.16
CA TRP A 90 -10.75 -1.48 0.68
C TRP A 90 -10.65 -1.55 2.20
N GLU A 91 -9.60 -0.94 2.76
CA GLU A 91 -9.55 -0.74 4.21
C GLU A 91 -10.79 0.03 4.70
N THR A 92 -11.27 -0.32 5.89
CA THR A 92 -12.52 0.20 6.49
C THR A 92 -12.41 1.65 6.96
N HIS A 93 -11.20 2.21 7.00
CA HIS A 93 -11.02 3.60 7.40
C HIS A 93 -11.59 4.54 6.33
N LEU A 94 -12.56 5.38 6.73
CA LEU A 94 -13.29 6.22 5.77
C LEU A 94 -12.47 7.39 5.23
N GLN A 95 -11.36 7.77 5.86
CA GLN A 95 -10.45 8.79 5.34
C GLN A 95 -9.22 8.15 4.70
N PRO A 96 -8.67 8.70 3.60
CA PRO A 96 -7.37 8.30 3.11
C PRO A 96 -6.29 8.50 4.18
N ARG A 97 -5.29 7.62 4.22
CA ARG A 97 -4.06 7.85 4.97
C ARG A 97 -3.26 8.95 4.26
N SER A 98 -2.41 9.66 5.00
CA SER A 98 -1.60 10.76 4.49
C SER A 98 -0.17 10.66 5.00
N ILE A 99 0.80 10.98 4.14
CA ILE A 99 2.21 11.08 4.49
C ILE A 99 2.87 12.23 3.73
N THR A 100 3.87 12.85 4.35
CA THR A 100 4.81 13.73 3.65
C THR A 100 6.21 13.13 3.75
N PRO A 101 6.79 12.59 2.67
CA PRO A 101 8.13 12.01 2.70
C PRO A 101 9.18 13.11 2.90
N LEU A 102 9.94 13.08 3.99
CA LEU A 102 10.97 14.09 4.28
C LEU A 102 12.39 13.54 4.12
N GLU A 103 12.59 12.27 4.46
CA GLU A 103 13.89 11.61 4.51
C GLU A 103 14.29 10.99 3.17
N GLY A 104 15.56 10.58 3.03
CA GLY A 104 16.04 9.85 1.85
C GLY A 104 15.38 8.49 1.69
N GLU A 105 15.31 7.75 2.79
CA GLU A 105 14.68 6.45 2.89
C GLU A 105 13.94 6.40 4.22
N SER A 106 12.73 5.85 4.23
CA SER A 106 11.97 5.68 5.47
C SER A 106 10.99 4.51 5.35
N THR A 107 10.56 3.99 6.48
CA THR A 107 9.58 2.91 6.58
C THR A 107 8.39 3.37 7.39
N ILE A 108 7.18 3.07 6.91
CA ILE A 108 5.93 3.34 7.59
C ILE A 108 5.25 2.02 7.88
N ASP A 109 5.11 1.73 9.17
CA ASP A 109 4.29 0.62 9.66
C ASP A 109 2.86 1.12 9.93
N ASP A 110 1.96 0.81 9.01
CA ASP A 110 0.53 1.16 9.06
C ASP A 110 -0.30 0.21 9.94
N GLY A 111 0.33 -0.77 10.59
CA GLY A 111 -0.28 -1.67 11.54
C GLY A 111 -1.08 -2.78 10.87
N GLN A 112 -2.37 -2.86 11.18
CA GLN A 112 -3.26 -3.94 10.73
C GLN A 112 -4.28 -3.41 9.70
N PHE A 113 -4.47 -4.16 8.61
CA PHE A 113 -5.44 -3.84 7.58
C PHE A 113 -6.86 -3.71 8.14
N GLY A 114 -7.52 -2.58 7.85
CA GLY A 114 -8.86 -2.27 8.36
C GLY A 114 -8.91 -1.80 9.81
N ILE A 115 -7.76 -1.58 10.45
CA ILE A 115 -7.68 -0.91 11.76
C ILE A 115 -6.83 0.34 11.56
N HIS A 116 -7.43 1.51 11.75
CA HIS A 116 -6.69 2.74 11.91
C HIS A 116 -6.62 3.03 13.41
N THR A 117 -5.54 2.59 14.06
CA THR A 117 -5.23 3.06 15.40
C THR A 117 -4.83 4.52 15.26
N SER A 118 -5.78 5.42 15.54
CA SER A 118 -5.47 6.82 15.82
C SER A 118 -4.50 6.81 17.00
N ARG A 119 -3.19 6.89 16.73
CA ARG A 119 -2.20 7.12 17.77
C ARG A 119 -2.39 8.57 18.21
N THR A 120 -3.31 8.80 19.13
CA THR A 120 -3.29 10.00 19.96
C THR A 120 -2.01 9.87 20.78
N ILE A 121 -1.00 10.66 20.43
CA ILE A 121 0.14 10.87 21.32
C ILE A 121 -0.47 11.54 22.54
N SER A 122 -0.59 10.80 23.65
CA SER A 122 -0.85 11.39 24.95
C SER A 122 0.41 12.16 25.37
N ASP A 123 0.19 13.42 25.75
CA ASP A 123 1.19 14.38 26.27
C ASP A 123 2.08 13.81 27.39
#